data_AF-A0A1G5RDH0-F1
#
_entry.id   AF-A0A1G5RDH0-F1
#
_cell.length_a   1.000
_cell.length_b   1.000
_cell.length_c   1.000
_cell.angle_alpha   90.00
_cell.angle_beta   90.00
_cell.angle_gamma   90.00
#
_symmetry.space_group_name_H-M   'P 1'
#
loop_
_entity.id
_entity.type
_entity.pdbx_description
1 polymer ?
#
loop_
_entity_poly.entity_id
_entity_poly.type
_entity_poly.pdbx_seq_one_letter_code
_entity_poly.pdbx_strand_id
1 'polypeptide(L)' 'DSVDLEVATDSEKAALLEWKKYRVLLTRVDVSQAPDVEWPEVPK' A
#
# COMPACT_ATOMS: atom_id res chain seq x y z
N ASP A 1 26.18 14.46 7.34
CA ASP A 1 25.89 13.21 8.08
C ASP A 1 24.55 12.69 7.65
N SER A 2 24.31 11.41 7.41
CA SER A 2 25.10 10.19 7.54
C SER A 2 24.24 9.13 6.83
N VAL A 3 24.79 8.45 5.83
CA VAL A 3 24.47 7.11 5.27
C VAL A 3 23.14 6.35 5.56
N ASP A 4 22.01 6.99 5.84
CA ASP A 4 20.70 6.31 6.07
C ASP A 4 19.97 5.95 4.75
N LEU A 5 20.70 5.86 3.63
CA LEU A 5 20.15 5.58 2.30
C LEU A 5 20.47 4.18 1.77
N GLU A 6 21.19 3.35 2.53
CA GLU A 6 21.60 2.00 2.09
C GLU A 6 20.81 0.86 2.71
N VAL A 7 19.98 1.14 3.72
CA VAL A 7 19.03 0.19 4.27
C VAL A 7 17.71 0.92 4.35
N ALA A 8 16.91 0.86 3.27
CA ALA A 8 15.47 0.86 3.47
C ALA A 8 15.23 -0.23 4.53
N THR A 9 14.91 0.20 5.74
CA THR A 9 14.73 -0.69 6.88
C THR A 9 13.75 -1.78 6.46
N ASP A 10 13.94 -3.02 6.92
CA ASP A 10 13.05 -4.10 6.50
C ASP A 10 11.57 -3.78 6.77
N SER A 11 11.31 -2.89 7.76
CA SER A 11 10.03 -2.23 8.00
C SER A 11 9.52 -1.40 6.80
N GLU A 12 10.34 -0.56 6.17
CA GLU A 12 9.96 0.22 4.98
C GLU A 12 9.75 -0.69 3.77
N LYS A 13 10.56 -1.74 3.60
CA LYS A 13 10.34 -2.73 2.54
C LYS A 13 9.04 -3.50 2.75
N ALA A 14 8.72 -3.88 3.99
CA ALA A 14 7.47 -4.53 4.35
C ALA A 14 6.27 -3.60 4.08
N ALA A 15 6.34 -2.34 4.53
CA ALA A 15 5.34 -1.33 4.25
C ALA A 15 5.14 -1.15 2.73
N LEU A 16 6.22 -0.98 1.96
CA LEU A 16 6.13 -0.88 0.49
C LEU A 16 5.47 -2.10 -0.15
N LEU A 17 5.67 -3.30 0.40
CA LEU A 17 5.05 -4.52 -0.09
C LEU A 17 3.54 -4.57 0.24
N GLU A 18 3.15 -4.12 1.43
CA GLU A 18 1.75 -3.97 1.84
C GLU A 18 1.05 -2.90 1.00
N TRP A 19 1.67 -1.74 0.78
CA TRP A 19 1.18 -0.69 -0.10
C TRP A 19 1.03 -1.16 -1.56
N LYS A 20 1.95 -2.01 -2.05
CA LYS A 20 1.80 -2.65 -3.37
C LYS A 20 0.60 -3.58 -3.43
N LYS A 21 0.39 -4.42 -2.41
CA LYS A 21 -0.79 -5.30 -2.32
C LYS A 21 -2.08 -4.47 -2.26
N TYR A 22 -2.09 -3.43 -1.44
CA TYR A 22 -3.20 -2.48 -1.33
C TYR A 22 -3.56 -1.85 -2.67
N ARG A 23 -2.56 -1.33 -3.40
CA ARG A 23 -2.78 -0.77 -4.74
C ARG A 23 -3.36 -1.77 -5.73
N VAL A 24 -2.92 -3.03 -5.69
CA VAL A 24 -3.48 -4.08 -6.56
C VAL A 24 -4.92 -4.40 -6.20
N LEU A 25 -5.26 -4.44 -4.90
CA LEU A 25 -6.65 -4.57 -4.46
C LEU A 25 -7.48 -3.40 -4.95
N LEU A 26 -6.97 -2.18 -4.81
CA LEU A 26 -7.63 -0.96 -5.29
C LEU A 26 -7.91 -0.97 -6.79
N THR A 27 -6.99 -1.51 -7.61
CA THR A 27 -7.24 -1.64 -9.07
C THR A 27 -8.36 -2.61 -9.42
N ARG A 28 -8.72 -3.51 -8.50
CA ARG A 28 -9.81 -4.47 -8.65
C ARG A 28 -11.10 -3.98 -8.00
N VAL A 29 -11.04 -2.90 -7.23
CA VAL A 29 -12.23 -2.26 -6.66
C VAL A 29 -13.02 -1.68 -7.83
N ASP A 30 -14.23 -2.18 -8.00
CA ASP A 30 -15.13 -1.71 -9.03
C ASP A 30 -15.78 -0.40 -8.59
N VAL A 31 -15.17 0.71 -8.99
CA VAL A 31 -15.64 2.08 -8.71
C VAL A 31 -17.02 2.37 -9.30
N SER A 32 -17.57 1.51 -10.16
CA SER A 32 -18.94 1.63 -10.67
C SER A 32 -20.02 1.29 -9.64
N GLN A 33 -19.65 0.59 -8.56
CA GLN A 33 -20.54 0.27 -7.43
C GLN A 33 -20.68 1.43 -6.42
N ALA A 34 -20.09 2.60 -6.70
CA ALA A 34 -20.28 3.77 -5.85
C ALA A 34 -21.77 4.13 -5.75
N PRO A 35 -22.31 4.37 -4.54
CA PRO A 35 -21.61 4.65 -3.27
C PRO A 35 -21.30 3.43 -2.37
N ASP A 36 -21.80 2.24 -2.66
CA ASP A 36 -21.67 1.02 -1.84
C ASP A 36 -20.35 0.26 -2.10
N VAL A 37 -19.33 0.96 -2.59
CA VAL A 37 -18.07 0.33 -2.96
C VAL A 37 -17.25 -0.01 -1.71
N GLU A 38 -16.88 -1.28 -1.56
CA GLU A 38 -16.03 -1.74 -0.46
C GLU A 38 -14.57 -1.38 -0.71
N TRP A 39 -14.10 -0.34 -0.04
CA TRP A 39 -12.69 0.03 -0.09
C TRP A 39 -11.87 -0.87 0.85
N PRO A 40 -10.73 -1.40 0.38
CA PRO A 40 -9.81 -2.12 1.26
C PRO A 40 -9.22 -1.18 2.33
N GLU A 41 -8.80 -1.76 3.47
CA GLU A 41 -8.15 -1.02 4.55
C GLU A 41 -6.71 -0.61 4.19
N VAL A 42 -6.36 0.64 4.52
CA VAL A 42 -5.04 1.20 4.25
C VAL A 42 -4.01 0.59 5.21
N PRO A 43 -2.91 -0.01 4.70
CA PRO A 43 -1.85 -0.53 5.55
C PRO A 43 -1.13 0.61 6.30
N LYS A 44 -0.64 0.33 7.52
CA LYS A 44 0.02 1.30 8.41
C LYS A 44 1.52 1.36 8.21
#